data_AF-A0A9P7UXT3-F1
#
_entry.id   AF-A0A9P7UXT3-F1
#
_cell.length_a   1.000
_cell.length_b   1.000
_cell.length_c   1.000
_cell.angle_alpha   90.00
_cell.angle_beta   90.00
_cell.angle_gamma   90.00
#
_symmetry.space_group_name_H-M   'P 1'
#
loop_
_entity.id
_entity.type
_entity.pdbx_description
1 polymer ?
#
loop_
_entity_poly.entity_id
_entity_poly.type
_entity_poly.pdbx_seq_one_letter_code
_entity_poly.pdbx_strand_id
1 'polypeptide(L)'
;MRFRTAIENPTTFFKIVQAVEKLQKKCVIRFTEENIHIICASEANEGGMQVWSQFKIDSLFNEYRIQSNNNNEITMNISAEALSAALKSCAPSVSKTYDTEEVVMKLAKKSDQAVLSFEIVGKTSVGRRVRVTHDVRIEVLKAIDVEKLREPMCPEPDIHVLLPQLYKLRTIVDKLKPMSEILSIKASNNGLFRISINTESVKVETEWRNLTNPKMGVLSSIFLF
;
A
#
# COMPACT_ATOMS: atom_id res chain seq x y z
N MET A 1 -13.16 21.12 5.42
CA MET A 1 -12.74 20.05 4.51
C MET A 1 -13.88 19.05 4.39
N ARG A 2 -14.16 18.56 3.19
CA ARG A 2 -15.15 17.51 2.94
C ARG A 2 -14.51 16.45 2.04
N PHE A 3 -14.72 15.20 2.37
CA PHE A 3 -14.27 14.06 1.58
C PHE A 3 -15.31 12.97 1.68
N ARG A 4 -15.76 12.45 0.53
CA ARG A 4 -16.65 11.30 0.40
C ARG A 4 -16.34 10.57 -0.88
N THR A 5 -16.30 9.25 -0.83
CA THR A 5 -16.17 8.39 -2.00
C THR A 5 -16.82 7.04 -1.76
N ALA A 6 -17.31 6.40 -2.80
CA ALA A 6 -17.61 4.97 -2.79
C ALA A 6 -16.33 4.18 -3.12
N ILE A 7 -16.12 3.04 -2.47
CA ILE A 7 -14.99 2.14 -2.75
C ILE A 7 -15.47 1.08 -3.75
N GLU A 8 -14.95 1.13 -4.97
CA GLU A 8 -15.32 0.18 -6.03
C GLU A 8 -14.64 -1.17 -5.84
N ASN A 9 -13.36 -1.18 -5.43
CA ASN A 9 -12.62 -2.41 -5.21
C ASN A 9 -12.08 -2.52 -3.77
N PRO A 10 -12.95 -2.86 -2.79
CA PRO A 10 -12.54 -3.02 -1.39
C PRO A 10 -11.45 -4.07 -1.20
N THR A 11 -11.46 -5.15 -2.00
CA THR A 11 -10.46 -6.23 -1.91
C THR A 11 -9.06 -5.74 -2.28
N THR A 12 -8.94 -5.03 -3.39
CA THR A 12 -7.65 -4.49 -3.85
C THR A 12 -7.14 -3.45 -2.86
N PHE A 13 -8.01 -2.54 -2.40
CA PHE A 13 -7.60 -1.53 -1.43
C PHE A 13 -7.17 -2.16 -0.10
N PHE A 14 -7.89 -3.17 0.39
CA PHE A 14 -7.50 -3.94 1.57
C PHE A 14 -6.13 -4.61 1.39
N LYS A 15 -5.86 -5.27 0.26
CA LYS A 15 -4.58 -5.93 0.00
C LYS A 15 -3.42 -4.94 -0.06
N ILE A 16 -3.61 -3.76 -0.65
CA ILE A 16 -2.61 -2.69 -0.69
C ILE A 16 -2.29 -2.24 0.74
N VAL A 17 -3.31 -1.91 1.53
CA VAL A 17 -3.11 -1.47 2.92
C VAL A 17 -2.51 -2.57 3.78
N GLN A 18 -2.91 -3.82 3.58
CA GLN A 18 -2.34 -4.98 4.26
C GLN A 18 -0.85 -5.16 3.96
N ALA A 19 -0.43 -4.91 2.72
CA ALA A 19 0.99 -4.91 2.38
C ALA A 19 1.72 -3.80 3.15
N VAL A 20 1.18 -2.58 3.14
CA VAL A 20 1.75 -1.42 3.88
C VAL A 20 1.82 -1.67 5.39
N GLU A 21 0.81 -2.28 5.98
CA GLU A 21 0.77 -2.68 7.40
C GLU A 21 1.96 -3.58 7.79
N LYS A 22 2.43 -4.45 6.89
CA LYS A 22 3.61 -5.30 7.13
C LYS A 22 4.92 -4.54 7.11
N LEU A 23 4.94 -3.35 6.51
CA LEU A 23 6.13 -2.52 6.35
C LEU A 23 6.22 -1.50 7.49
N GLN A 24 5.12 -0.77 7.78
CA GLN A 24 5.07 0.24 8.82
C GLN A 24 3.71 0.31 9.53
N LYS A 25 3.75 0.63 10.84
CA LYS A 25 2.55 0.76 11.67
C LYS A 25 1.74 2.03 11.37
N LYS A 26 2.40 3.08 10.89
CA LYS A 26 1.78 4.36 10.52
C LYS A 26 2.10 4.64 9.06
N CYS A 27 1.15 5.24 8.35
CA CYS A 27 1.36 5.72 7.00
C CYS A 27 0.67 7.07 6.80
N VAL A 28 1.14 7.82 5.81
CA VAL A 28 0.51 9.03 5.31
C VAL A 28 -0.33 8.66 4.10
N ILE A 29 -1.56 9.15 4.05
CA ILE A 29 -2.39 9.08 2.85
C ILE A 29 -2.65 10.50 2.36
N ARG A 30 -2.33 10.75 1.09
CA ARG A 30 -2.61 12.01 0.40
C ARG A 30 -3.66 11.79 -0.68
N PHE A 31 -4.82 12.38 -0.47
CA PHE A 31 -5.90 12.43 -1.44
C PHE A 31 -5.80 13.72 -2.26
N THR A 32 -5.80 13.59 -3.59
CA THR A 32 -5.85 14.70 -4.55
C THR A 32 -7.06 14.52 -5.47
N GLU A 33 -7.28 15.40 -6.44
CA GLU A 33 -8.40 15.28 -7.38
C GLU A 33 -8.23 14.16 -8.43
N GLU A 34 -7.01 13.68 -8.66
CA GLU A 34 -6.72 12.67 -9.70
C GLU A 34 -6.14 11.37 -9.12
N ASN A 35 -5.38 11.49 -8.03
CA ASN A 35 -4.60 10.40 -7.48
C ASN A 35 -4.71 10.28 -5.96
N ILE A 36 -4.57 9.06 -5.46
CA ILE A 36 -4.27 8.77 -4.06
C ILE A 36 -2.81 8.36 -3.94
N HIS A 37 -2.14 8.88 -2.90
CA HIS A 37 -0.80 8.47 -2.54
C HIS A 37 -0.80 7.81 -1.17
N ILE A 38 -0.04 6.72 -1.04
CA ILE A 38 0.26 6.10 0.24
C ILE A 38 1.77 6.21 0.44
N ILE A 39 2.15 6.88 1.52
CA ILE A 39 3.54 7.25 1.79
C ILE A 39 3.92 6.72 3.17
N CYS A 40 4.98 5.92 3.23
CA CYS A 40 5.66 5.54 4.46
C CYS A 40 7.05 6.16 4.41
N ALA A 41 7.24 7.27 5.11
CA ALA A 41 8.55 7.89 5.25
C ALA A 41 9.24 7.28 6.47
N SER A 42 10.44 6.73 6.29
CA SER A 42 11.33 6.47 7.43
C SER A 42 11.77 7.80 8.01
N GLU A 43 11.77 7.92 9.33
CA GLU A 43 12.53 9.00 9.99
C GLU A 43 14.02 8.81 9.67
N ALA A 44 14.73 9.91 9.46
CA ALA A 44 16.07 9.96 8.89
C ALA A 44 17.14 9.14 9.66
N ASN A 45 16.84 8.71 10.89
CA ASN A 45 17.78 8.01 11.77
C ASN A 45 17.55 6.50 11.90
N GLU A 46 16.52 5.92 11.26
CA GLU A 46 16.16 4.51 11.48
C GLU A 46 16.51 3.56 10.32
N GLY A 47 17.09 4.04 9.21
CA GLY A 47 17.41 3.17 8.07
C GLY A 47 16.20 2.37 7.56
N GLY A 48 15.00 2.89 7.79
CA GLY A 48 13.74 2.21 7.57
C GLY A 48 13.38 2.16 6.09
N MET A 49 12.60 1.13 5.75
CA MET A 49 12.01 0.99 4.42
C MET A 49 11.05 2.15 4.13
N GLN A 50 11.30 2.83 3.02
CA GLN A 50 10.42 3.87 2.50
C GLN A 50 9.45 3.27 1.48
N VAL A 51 8.20 3.72 1.52
CA VAL A 51 7.18 3.35 0.53
C VAL A 51 6.62 4.63 -0.06
N TRP A 52 6.64 4.75 -1.38
CA TRP A 52 5.99 5.82 -2.12
C TRP A 52 5.13 5.20 -3.21
N SER A 53 3.81 5.26 -3.04
CA SER A 53 2.85 4.65 -3.95
C SER A 53 1.87 5.68 -4.46
N GLN A 54 1.49 5.57 -5.74
CA GLN A 54 0.50 6.41 -6.38
C GLN A 54 -0.51 5.55 -7.15
N PHE A 55 -1.79 5.87 -7.02
CA PHE A 55 -2.88 5.18 -7.72
C PHE A 55 -3.87 6.21 -8.26
N LYS A 56 -4.42 5.95 -9.45
CA LYS A 56 -5.53 6.75 -9.98
C LYS A 56 -6.80 6.52 -9.18
N ILE A 57 -7.59 7.56 -8.96
CA ILE A 57 -8.85 7.46 -8.21
C ILE A 57 -9.77 6.41 -8.82
N ASP A 58 -9.95 6.44 -10.14
CA ASP A 58 -10.83 5.52 -10.89
C ASP A 58 -10.43 4.03 -10.78
N SER A 59 -9.24 3.73 -10.25
CA SER A 59 -8.82 2.34 -10.03
C SER A 59 -9.38 1.73 -8.73
N LEU A 60 -9.81 2.57 -7.79
CA LEU A 60 -10.25 2.14 -6.44
C LEU A 60 -11.59 2.73 -6.02
N PHE A 61 -12.02 3.84 -6.61
CA PHE A 61 -13.05 4.71 -6.08
C PHE A 61 -14.05 5.19 -7.13
N ASN A 62 -15.30 5.34 -6.70
CA ASN A 62 -16.40 5.96 -7.46
C ASN A 62 -17.07 7.07 -6.65
N GLU A 63 -17.84 7.93 -7.32
CA GLU A 63 -18.50 9.09 -6.68
C GLU A 63 -17.54 9.96 -5.84
N TYR A 64 -16.31 10.10 -6.31
CA TYR A 64 -15.24 10.77 -5.58
C TYR A 64 -15.52 12.27 -5.43
N ARG A 65 -15.54 12.75 -4.19
CA ARG A 65 -15.75 14.17 -3.85
C ARG A 65 -14.75 14.60 -2.81
N ILE A 66 -13.88 15.53 -3.18
CA ILE A 66 -12.91 16.17 -2.29
C ILE A 66 -13.09 17.70 -2.34
N GLN A 67 -13.07 18.34 -1.18
CA GLN A 67 -13.09 19.80 -1.04
C GLN A 67 -12.20 20.21 0.12
N SER A 68 -11.14 20.93 -0.16
CA SER A 68 -10.15 21.40 0.82
C SER A 68 -9.70 22.81 0.49
N ASN A 69 -9.39 23.60 1.52
CA ASN A 69 -8.86 24.95 1.34
C ASN A 69 -7.36 24.93 0.93
N ASN A 70 -6.78 23.75 0.73
CA ASN A 70 -5.41 23.53 0.34
C ASN A 70 -5.36 22.81 -1.01
N ASN A 71 -5.67 23.52 -2.10
CA ASN A 71 -5.68 22.99 -3.47
C ASN A 71 -6.48 21.69 -3.66
N ASN A 72 -7.60 21.53 -2.94
CA ASN A 72 -8.38 20.29 -2.92
C ASN A 72 -7.57 19.04 -2.54
N GLU A 73 -6.47 19.20 -1.82
CA GLU A 73 -5.68 18.12 -1.25
C GLU A 73 -6.00 17.92 0.23
N ILE A 74 -6.09 16.67 0.64
CA ILE A 74 -6.21 16.28 2.04
C ILE A 74 -5.15 15.22 2.33
N THR A 75 -4.20 15.59 3.18
CA THR A 75 -3.13 14.69 3.63
C THR A 75 -3.33 14.37 5.10
N MET A 76 -3.22 13.10 5.46
CA MET A 76 -3.45 12.63 6.82
C MET A 76 -2.52 11.50 7.23
N ASN A 77 -2.14 11.48 8.50
CA ASN A 77 -1.54 10.36 9.18
C ASN A 77 -2.62 9.39 9.67
N ILE A 78 -2.38 8.10 9.46
CA ILE A 78 -3.29 7.02 9.87
C ILE A 78 -2.52 5.79 10.32
N SER A 79 -3.09 5.03 11.26
CA SER A 79 -2.57 3.71 11.62
C SER A 79 -2.89 2.71 10.51
N ALA A 80 -1.87 2.07 9.96
CA ALA A 80 -2.02 1.07 8.91
C ALA A 80 -2.83 -0.14 9.40
N GLU A 81 -2.64 -0.53 10.67
CA GLU A 81 -3.40 -1.62 11.31
C GLU A 81 -4.89 -1.28 11.43
N ALA A 82 -5.20 -0.07 11.91
CA ALA A 82 -6.59 0.35 12.07
C ALA A 82 -7.32 0.49 10.71
N LEU A 83 -6.61 1.00 9.70
CA LEU A 83 -7.12 1.10 8.33
C LEU A 83 -7.33 -0.29 7.72
N SER A 84 -6.36 -1.18 7.85
CA SER A 84 -6.43 -2.58 7.40
C SER A 84 -7.61 -3.31 8.04
N ALA A 85 -7.82 -3.15 9.34
CA ALA A 85 -8.94 -3.74 10.06
C ALA A 85 -10.31 -3.23 9.54
N ALA A 86 -10.44 -1.92 9.30
CA ALA A 86 -11.67 -1.35 8.74
C ALA A 86 -11.95 -1.86 7.31
N LEU A 87 -10.91 -1.92 6.47
CA LEU A 87 -11.02 -2.41 5.10
C LEU A 87 -11.26 -3.92 5.01
N LYS A 88 -10.76 -4.71 5.97
CA LYS A 88 -11.06 -6.14 6.08
C LYS A 88 -12.56 -6.39 6.26
N SER A 89 -13.23 -5.54 7.02
CA SER A 89 -14.69 -5.56 7.15
C SER A 89 -15.41 -5.11 5.89
N CYS A 90 -14.75 -4.40 4.97
CA CYS A 90 -15.32 -3.99 3.68
C CYS A 90 -15.16 -5.08 2.62
N ALA A 91 -14.00 -5.76 2.58
CA ALA A 91 -13.70 -6.81 1.59
C ALA A 91 -14.59 -8.05 1.76
N PRO A 92 -15.04 -8.72 0.68
CA PRO A 92 -15.78 -9.97 0.77
C PRO A 92 -14.95 -11.02 1.51
N SER A 93 -15.56 -11.67 2.51
CA SER A 93 -14.93 -12.75 3.28
C SER A 93 -15.94 -13.85 3.50
N VAL A 94 -15.50 -15.10 3.40
CA VAL A 94 -16.30 -16.32 3.62
C VAL A 94 -16.92 -16.34 5.03
N SER A 95 -16.33 -15.61 5.98
CA SER A 95 -16.80 -15.52 7.36
C SER A 95 -17.85 -14.44 7.61
N LYS A 96 -18.25 -13.64 6.61
CA LYS A 96 -19.25 -12.58 6.80
C LYS A 96 -20.67 -13.18 6.78
N THR A 97 -21.49 -12.71 7.70
CA THR A 97 -22.92 -13.06 7.79
C THR A 97 -23.81 -12.22 6.87
N TYR A 98 -23.22 -11.28 6.13
CA TYR A 98 -23.90 -10.39 5.19
C TYR A 98 -23.05 -10.14 3.95
N ASP A 99 -23.72 -10.04 2.80
CA ASP A 99 -23.14 -9.64 1.53
C ASP A 99 -23.03 -8.13 1.49
N THR A 100 -21.86 -7.63 1.07
CA THR A 100 -21.56 -6.20 1.00
C THR A 100 -22.08 -5.65 -0.33
N GLU A 101 -22.98 -4.68 -0.28
CA GLU A 101 -23.57 -4.04 -1.47
C GLU A 101 -22.85 -2.73 -1.81
N GLU A 102 -22.59 -1.91 -0.80
CA GLU A 102 -21.98 -0.59 -0.97
C GLU A 102 -21.02 -0.30 0.18
N VAL A 103 -19.89 0.32 -0.14
CA VAL A 103 -18.91 0.80 0.84
C VAL A 103 -18.63 2.27 0.56
N VAL A 104 -18.98 3.14 1.51
CA VAL A 104 -18.72 4.58 1.44
C VAL A 104 -17.66 4.96 2.45
N MET A 105 -16.61 5.63 1.99
CA MET A 105 -15.56 6.19 2.82
C MET A 105 -15.72 7.71 2.89
N LYS A 106 -15.73 8.29 4.09
CA LYS A 106 -15.88 9.75 4.26
C LYS A 106 -15.09 10.29 5.43
N LEU A 107 -14.67 11.55 5.30
CA LEU A 107 -14.05 12.29 6.40
C LEU A 107 -15.16 12.85 7.31
N ALA A 108 -15.04 12.59 8.61
CA ALA A 108 -15.97 13.07 9.62
C ALA A 108 -15.23 13.60 10.86
N LYS A 109 -15.93 14.36 11.69
CA LYS A 109 -15.46 14.80 13.00
C LYS A 109 -16.38 14.21 14.07
N LYS A 110 -15.86 13.35 14.93
CA LYS A 110 -16.60 12.67 16.01
C LYS A 110 -15.93 12.95 17.35
N SER A 111 -16.68 13.45 18.33
CA SER A 111 -16.18 13.80 19.66
C SER A 111 -14.90 14.67 19.62
N ASP A 112 -14.94 15.71 18.77
CA ASP A 112 -13.83 16.61 18.47
C ASP A 112 -12.59 16.00 17.77
N GLN A 113 -12.62 14.71 17.44
CA GLN A 113 -11.54 14.02 16.73
C GLN A 113 -11.87 13.82 15.24
N ALA A 114 -10.87 13.99 14.37
CA ALA A 114 -11.00 13.69 12.96
C ALA A 114 -10.94 12.17 12.74
N VAL A 115 -11.90 11.63 11.97
CA VAL A 115 -11.98 10.21 11.66
C VAL A 115 -12.27 9.98 10.18
N LEU A 116 -11.68 8.93 9.63
CA LEU A 116 -12.07 8.35 8.35
C LEU A 116 -13.11 7.27 8.62
N SER A 117 -14.34 7.54 8.23
CA SER A 117 -15.50 6.68 8.50
C SER A 117 -15.83 5.82 7.29
N PHE A 118 -15.88 4.50 7.49
CA PHE A 118 -16.24 3.48 6.52
C PHE A 118 -17.66 3.01 6.82
N GLU A 119 -18.60 3.36 5.96
CA GLU A 119 -20.00 2.95 6.03
C GLU A 119 -20.24 1.82 5.05
N ILE A 120 -20.53 0.65 5.58
CA ILE A 120 -20.78 -0.57 4.81
C ILE A 120 -22.27 -0.82 4.84
N VAL A 121 -22.90 -0.91 3.69
CA VAL A 121 -24.28 -1.33 3.52
C VAL A 121 -24.28 -2.72 2.89
N GLY A 122 -25.06 -3.62 3.47
CA GLY A 122 -25.14 -5.00 3.00
C GLY A 122 -26.49 -5.65 3.31
N LYS A 123 -26.62 -6.92 2.90
CA LYS A 123 -27.79 -7.75 3.18
C LYS A 123 -27.37 -9.08 3.78
N THR A 124 -28.07 -9.52 4.83
CA THR A 124 -27.88 -10.88 5.36
C THR A 124 -28.49 -11.92 4.43
N SER A 125 -28.15 -13.19 4.65
CA SER A 125 -28.78 -14.33 3.97
C SER A 125 -30.30 -14.41 4.14
N VAL A 126 -30.84 -13.77 5.18
CA VAL A 126 -32.29 -13.66 5.45
C VAL A 126 -32.90 -12.39 4.82
N GLY A 127 -32.16 -11.68 3.97
CA GLY A 127 -32.62 -10.49 3.24
C GLY A 127 -32.72 -9.21 4.07
N ARG A 128 -32.25 -9.21 5.33
CA ARG A 128 -32.27 -7.99 6.18
C ARG A 128 -31.12 -7.07 5.79
N ARG A 129 -31.43 -5.78 5.59
CA ARG A 129 -30.40 -4.76 5.40
C ARG A 129 -29.61 -4.55 6.68
N VAL A 130 -28.29 -4.54 6.56
CA VAL A 130 -27.34 -4.27 7.65
C VAL A 130 -26.51 -3.07 7.26
N ARG A 131 -26.27 -2.20 8.25
CA ARG A 131 -25.34 -1.09 8.12
C ARG A 131 -24.28 -1.22 9.20
N VAL A 132 -23.03 -1.29 8.78
CA VAL A 132 -21.86 -1.31 9.67
C VAL A 132 -21.08 -0.02 9.47
N THR A 133 -20.55 0.53 10.55
CA THR A 133 -19.72 1.73 10.48
C THR A 133 -18.44 1.50 11.26
N HIS A 134 -17.31 1.71 10.61
CA HIS A 134 -15.99 1.69 11.22
C HIS A 134 -15.37 3.07 11.15
N ASP A 135 -14.97 3.62 12.29
CA ASP A 135 -14.29 4.90 12.34
C ASP A 135 -12.81 4.67 12.65
N VAL A 136 -11.95 5.13 11.75
CA VAL A 136 -10.50 5.10 11.94
C VAL A 136 -10.04 6.49 12.30
N ARG A 137 -9.37 6.64 13.45
CA ARG A 137 -8.80 7.93 13.86
C ARG A 137 -7.70 8.35 12.89
N ILE A 138 -7.70 9.64 12.56
CA ILE A 138 -6.69 10.24 11.70
C ILE A 138 -6.16 11.53 12.31
N GLU A 139 -4.99 11.93 11.83
CA GLU A 139 -4.41 13.24 12.10
C GLU A 139 -4.19 13.95 10.77
N VAL A 140 -4.92 15.05 10.54
CA VAL A 140 -4.76 15.84 9.31
C VAL A 140 -3.44 16.60 9.38
N LEU A 141 -2.59 16.44 8.37
CA LEU A 141 -1.30 17.11 8.30
C LEU A 141 -1.45 18.57 7.87
N LYS A 142 -0.62 19.44 8.43
CA LYS A 142 -0.51 20.84 8.03
C LYS A 142 0.35 20.95 6.77
N ALA A 143 0.12 21.97 5.95
CA ALA A 143 0.87 22.20 4.71
C ALA A 143 2.40 22.13 4.91
N ILE A 144 2.91 22.72 5.99
CA ILE A 144 4.34 22.72 6.35
C ILE A 144 4.89 21.30 6.54
N ASP A 145 4.11 20.40 7.14
CA ASP A 145 4.54 19.01 7.35
C ASP A 145 4.41 18.18 6.07
N VAL A 146 3.45 18.54 5.19
CA VAL A 146 3.32 17.94 3.86
C VAL A 146 4.49 18.32 2.95
N GLU A 147 4.99 19.55 3.01
CA GLU A 147 6.16 19.98 2.23
C GLU A 147 7.45 19.23 2.58
N LYS A 148 7.53 18.66 3.78
CA LYS A 148 8.64 17.79 4.20
C LYS A 148 8.56 16.41 3.54
N LEU A 149 7.38 15.97 3.13
CA LEU A 149 7.18 14.72 2.40
C LEU A 149 7.65 14.91 0.96
N ARG A 150 8.87 14.46 0.67
CA ARG A 150 9.43 14.49 -0.68
C ARG A 150 9.51 13.10 -1.24
N GLU A 151 9.14 12.99 -2.52
CA GLU A 151 9.30 11.76 -3.27
C GLU A 151 10.79 11.38 -3.30
N PRO A 152 11.13 10.13 -2.97
CA PRO A 152 12.52 9.70 -3.02
C PRO A 152 13.04 9.78 -4.46
N MET A 153 14.27 10.29 -4.60
CA MET A 153 14.95 10.30 -5.89
C MET A 153 15.19 8.86 -6.34
N CYS A 154 14.73 8.51 -7.54
CA CYS A 154 15.01 7.23 -8.17
C CYS A 154 16.10 7.43 -9.24
N PRO A 155 17.40 7.25 -8.90
CA PRO A 155 18.46 7.33 -9.90
C PRO A 155 18.35 6.17 -10.90
N GLU A 156 18.92 6.36 -12.09
CA GLU A 156 18.97 5.32 -13.12
C GLU A 156 19.80 4.13 -12.60
N PRO A 157 19.24 2.90 -12.58
CA PRO A 157 19.96 1.73 -12.11
C PRO A 157 20.94 1.22 -13.17
N ASP A 158 22.03 0.59 -12.74
CA ASP A 158 23.02 0.00 -13.66
C ASP A 158 22.44 -1.14 -14.51
N ILE A 159 21.42 -1.84 -13.99
CA ILE A 159 20.83 -3.04 -14.60
C ILE A 159 19.32 -3.06 -14.36
N HIS A 160 18.56 -3.29 -15.43
CA HIS A 160 17.13 -3.63 -15.34
C HIS A 160 16.93 -5.12 -15.57
N VAL A 161 16.18 -5.79 -14.69
CA VAL A 161 15.79 -7.20 -14.85
C VAL A 161 14.34 -7.38 -14.42
N LEU A 162 13.54 -8.08 -15.24
CA LEU A 162 12.21 -8.49 -14.83
C LEU A 162 12.33 -9.64 -13.83
N LEU A 163 11.80 -9.43 -12.63
CA LEU A 163 11.82 -10.44 -11.57
C LEU A 163 11.02 -11.68 -11.96
N PRO A 164 11.43 -12.87 -11.47
CA PRO A 164 10.58 -14.05 -11.53
C PRO A 164 9.30 -13.82 -10.69
N GLN A 165 8.34 -14.73 -10.81
CA GLN A 165 7.09 -14.67 -10.05
C GLN A 165 7.37 -14.50 -8.55
N LEU A 166 6.87 -13.40 -7.97
CA LEU A 166 7.21 -12.97 -6.60
C LEU A 166 6.87 -14.00 -5.52
N TYR A 167 5.86 -14.85 -5.74
CA TYR A 167 5.54 -15.93 -4.80
C TYR A 167 6.66 -16.99 -4.71
N LYS A 168 7.33 -17.30 -5.84
CA LYS A 168 8.48 -18.21 -5.87
C LYS A 168 9.66 -17.60 -5.12
N LEU A 169 9.91 -16.31 -5.37
CA LEU A 169 10.93 -15.54 -4.69
C LEU A 169 10.72 -15.58 -3.17
N ARG A 170 9.49 -15.27 -2.73
CA ARG A 170 9.09 -15.30 -1.32
C ARG A 170 9.33 -16.66 -0.69
N THR A 171 8.92 -17.76 -1.33
CA THR A 171 9.14 -19.11 -0.79
C THR A 171 10.63 -19.41 -0.54
N ILE A 172 11.52 -18.92 -1.40
CA ILE A 172 12.96 -19.08 -1.22
C ILE A 172 13.45 -18.19 -0.07
N VAL A 173 13.09 -16.91 -0.06
CA VAL A 173 13.48 -15.98 1.01
C VAL A 173 13.02 -16.47 2.38
N ASP A 174 11.79 -16.97 2.51
CA ASP A 174 11.25 -17.52 3.77
C ASP A 174 12.06 -18.71 4.29
N LYS A 175 12.64 -19.53 3.39
CA LYS A 175 13.52 -20.66 3.76
C LYS A 175 14.95 -20.21 4.12
N LEU A 176 15.44 -19.14 3.53
CA LEU A 176 16.79 -18.61 3.76
C LEU A 176 16.86 -17.72 5.02
N LYS A 177 15.76 -17.05 5.36
CA LYS A 177 15.65 -16.16 6.53
C LYS A 177 16.13 -16.76 7.86
N PRO A 178 15.81 -18.02 8.24
CA PRO A 178 16.33 -18.62 9.48
C PRO A 178 17.81 -19.01 9.41
N MET A 179 18.41 -19.05 8.22
CA MET A 179 19.80 -19.49 8.02
C MET A 179 20.79 -18.31 8.00
N SER A 180 20.34 -17.11 7.64
CA SER A 180 21.16 -15.90 7.64
C SER A 180 20.31 -14.63 7.69
N GLU A 181 20.79 -13.62 8.41
CA GLU A 181 20.18 -12.29 8.42
C GLU A 181 20.55 -11.47 7.17
N ILE A 182 21.63 -11.84 6.48
CA ILE A 182 22.16 -11.11 5.32
C ILE A 182 21.88 -11.89 4.05
N LEU A 183 21.12 -11.28 3.14
CA LEU A 183 20.80 -11.81 1.83
C LEU A 183 21.55 -11.03 0.74
N SER A 184 22.32 -11.73 -0.09
CA SER A 184 22.95 -11.13 -1.27
C SER A 184 22.05 -11.31 -2.48
N ILE A 185 21.72 -10.21 -3.15
CA ILE A 185 20.96 -10.18 -4.40
C ILE A 185 21.90 -9.75 -5.52
N LYS A 186 21.93 -10.51 -6.62
CA LYS A 186 22.73 -10.19 -7.81
C LYS A 186 21.86 -10.29 -9.05
N ALA A 187 22.04 -9.35 -9.97
CA ALA A 187 21.41 -9.36 -11.29
C ALA A 187 22.48 -9.10 -12.35
N SER A 188 22.26 -9.61 -13.56
CA SER A 188 23.14 -9.36 -14.70
C SER A 188 22.35 -9.08 -15.98
N ASN A 189 23.03 -8.46 -16.94
CA ASN A 189 22.50 -8.07 -18.24
C ASN A 189 22.19 -9.24 -19.20
N ASN A 190 22.46 -10.47 -18.78
CA ASN A 190 22.21 -11.71 -19.52
C ASN A 190 20.96 -12.47 -19.03
N GLY A 191 20.06 -11.78 -18.31
CA GLY A 191 18.82 -12.38 -17.81
C GLY A 191 19.02 -13.32 -16.63
N LEU A 192 20.05 -13.09 -15.81
CA LEU A 192 20.32 -13.89 -14.62
C LEU A 192 20.06 -13.06 -13.37
N PHE A 193 19.30 -13.65 -12.46
CA PHE A 193 19.00 -13.11 -11.14
C PHE A 193 19.32 -14.18 -10.11
N ARG A 194 20.06 -13.82 -9.07
CA ARG A 194 20.55 -14.74 -8.05
C ARG A 194 20.31 -14.17 -6.67
N ILE A 195 19.84 -15.04 -5.79
CA ILE A 195 19.77 -14.81 -4.36
C ILE A 195 20.70 -15.80 -3.67
N SER A 196 21.54 -15.31 -2.76
CA SER A 196 22.46 -16.17 -2.03
C SER A 196 22.61 -15.74 -0.57
N ILE A 197 22.79 -16.73 0.30
CA ILE A 197 23.31 -16.54 1.66
C ILE A 197 24.70 -17.17 1.74
N ASN A 198 25.57 -16.54 2.52
CA ASN A 198 26.92 -17.05 2.76
C ASN A 198 27.24 -16.86 4.23
N THR A 199 27.20 -17.96 4.99
CA THR A 199 27.61 -18.01 6.40
C THR A 199 28.79 -18.97 6.54
N GLU A 200 29.41 -19.02 7.72
CA GLU A 200 30.54 -19.93 7.98
C GLU A 200 30.18 -21.41 7.79
N SER A 201 28.93 -21.77 8.07
CA SER A 201 28.46 -23.15 8.04
C SER A 201 27.79 -23.54 6.72
N VAL A 202 27.09 -22.61 6.06
CA VAL A 202 26.24 -22.93 4.91
C VAL A 202 26.31 -21.83 3.86
N LYS A 203 26.48 -22.27 2.61
CA LYS A 203 26.33 -21.44 1.42
C LYS A 203 25.18 -21.97 0.58
N VAL A 204 24.13 -21.17 0.40
CA VAL A 204 23.00 -21.50 -0.48
C VAL A 204 22.90 -20.44 -1.56
N GLU A 205 22.83 -20.87 -2.82
CA GLU A 205 22.58 -20.01 -3.97
C GLU A 205 21.34 -20.51 -4.72
N THR A 206 20.43 -19.61 -5.04
CA THR A 206 19.29 -19.87 -5.92
C THR A 206 19.36 -18.93 -7.11
N GLU A 207 19.27 -19.49 -8.31
CA GLU A 207 19.45 -18.76 -9.56
C GLU A 207 18.24 -18.93 -10.47
N TRP A 208 17.82 -17.81 -11.06
CA TRP A 208 16.84 -17.76 -12.14
C TRP A 208 17.55 -17.31 -13.41
N ARG A 209 17.35 -18.06 -14.50
CA ARG A 209 17.94 -17.81 -15.82
C ARG A 209 16.87 -17.41 -16.82
N ASN A 210 17.31 -16.82 -17.93
CA ASN A 210 16.48 -16.41 -19.06
C ASN A 210 15.40 -15.38 -18.68
N LEU A 211 15.71 -14.51 -17.71
CA LEU A 211 14.89 -13.36 -17.39
C LEU A 211 15.06 -12.29 -18.46
N THR A 212 14.03 -11.46 -18.63
CA THR A 212 14.07 -10.37 -19.60
C THR A 212 14.69 -9.13 -18.98
N ASN A 213 15.68 -8.55 -19.64
CA ASN A 213 16.22 -7.23 -19.30
C ASN A 213 15.52 -6.19 -20.18
N PRO A 214 14.56 -5.40 -19.65
CA PRO A 214 13.89 -4.40 -20.45
C PRO A 214 14.89 -3.30 -20.83
N LYS A 215 14.89 -2.92 -22.12
CA LYS A 215 15.59 -1.72 -22.56
C LYS A 215 14.69 -0.54 -22.20
N MET A 216 14.98 0.13 -21.09
CA MET A 216 14.24 1.33 -20.72
C MET A 216 14.56 2.41 -21.76
N GLY A 217 13.60 2.69 -22.64
CA GLY A 217 13.58 3.97 -23.32
C GLY A 217 13.27 5.04 -22.28
N VAL A 218 13.91 6.21 -22.41
CA VAL A 218 13.62 7.41 -21.62
C VAL A 218 12.10 7.55 -21.51
N LEU A 219 11.57 7.58 -20.28
CA LEU A 219 10.14 7.57 -19.90
C LEU A 219 9.52 6.19 -19.62
N SER A 220 9.82 5.64 -18.44
CA SER A 220 8.74 5.05 -17.63
C SER A 220 9.23 4.83 -16.19
N SER A 221 8.77 5.70 -15.29
CA SER A 221 8.83 5.49 -13.85
C SER A 221 7.98 4.26 -13.51
N ILE A 222 8.59 3.08 -13.56
CA ILE A 222 7.96 1.85 -13.07
C ILE A 222 8.28 1.73 -11.58
N PHE A 223 7.29 2.12 -10.79
CA PHE A 223 7.22 1.85 -9.35
C PHE A 223 7.22 0.33 -9.09
N LEU A 224 8.07 -0.11 -8.18
CA LEU A 224 8.02 -1.45 -7.59
C LEU A 224 7.05 -1.42 -6.39
N PHE A 225 6.08 -2.34 -6.41
CA PHE A 225 5.34 -2.80 -5.23
C PHE A 225 6.10 -3.91 -4.50
#